data_AF-A0ABD0XKU8-F1
#
_entry.id   AF-A0ABD0XKU8-F1
#
_cell.length_a   1.000
_cell.length_b   1.000
_cell.length_c   1.000
_cell.angle_alpha   90.00
_cell.angle_beta   90.00
_cell.angle_gamma   90.00
#
_symmetry.space_group_name_H-M   'P 1'
#
loop_
_entity.id
_entity.type
_entity.pdbx_description
1 polymer ?
#
loop_
_entity_poly.entity_id
_entity_poly.type
_entity_poly.pdbx_seq_one_letter_code
_entity_poly.pdbx_strand_id
1 'polypeptide(L)'
;MYKFDFPVDNSADLAVERRRAAEAERHARIFNTRHRVMGLDLKTLKQQVGERKEREEMESQRERAFDMLRLTQDQVLMQQQQEVEETRAELNRELIQYRAIKQRPEDSRDADLNTDQQAALGLSIRIPEAELGPASMQVFQGEGIDNNERKRAQIEQMERALRAQREESEKLKRENTHRELLKAKALVQRDLRAVQLDAMEEECKRAARIALNNYHHAQAAERAEKERKERVKKEGEDMAEVWHMVTSNILTECPEAAQREVGGAGEPVGGARVLTDRWRGMSPEQLSAIYKQREEQRLERERLREIEKQRDAAWDLQRMTLAREAEEEERKALELQKKKREQMDRYNDQLAREQRQHQQFLDKQLYTNRPTAQYFAQFNRSSR
;
A
#
# COMPACT_ATOMS: atom_id res chain seq x y z
N MET A 1 65.18 0.05 4.06
CA MET A 1 63.74 -0.10 4.38
C MET A 1 62.94 0.19 3.13
N TYR A 2 62.54 -0.86 2.39
CA TYR A 2 61.64 -0.71 1.25
C TYR A 2 60.21 -0.90 1.77
N LYS A 3 59.39 0.15 1.71
CA LYS A 3 57.96 0.07 1.98
C LYS A 3 57.30 -0.47 0.72
N PHE A 4 56.64 -1.62 0.86
CA PHE A 4 55.88 -2.26 -0.20
C PHE A 4 54.42 -1.81 -0.02
N ASP A 5 54.00 -0.83 -0.80
CA ASP A 5 52.62 -0.34 -0.79
C ASP A 5 51.75 -1.28 -1.63
N PHE A 6 50.84 -2.01 -0.99
CA PHE A 6 49.85 -2.83 -1.69
C PHE A 6 48.78 -1.92 -2.32
N PRO A 7 48.31 -2.20 -3.56
CA PRO A 7 47.28 -1.39 -4.20
C PRO A 7 45.96 -1.51 -3.44
N VAL A 8 45.37 -0.38 -3.08
CA VAL A 8 44.06 -0.28 -2.43
C VAL A 8 42.98 -0.72 -3.42
N ASP A 9 42.12 -1.65 -3.01
CA ASP A 9 41.04 -2.19 -3.85
C ASP A 9 39.87 -1.19 -3.96
N ASN A 10 39.95 -0.34 -4.98
CA ASN A 10 38.95 0.71 -5.27
C ASN A 10 37.70 0.16 -6.00
N SER A 11 37.55 -1.16 -6.15
CA SER A 11 36.45 -1.76 -6.92
C SER A 11 35.07 -1.42 -6.32
N ALA A 12 34.97 -1.31 -5.00
CA ALA A 12 33.71 -0.98 -4.32
C ALA A 12 33.29 0.46 -4.62
N ASP A 13 34.21 1.42 -4.58
CA ASP A 13 33.92 2.83 -4.83
C ASP A 13 33.57 3.07 -6.30
N LEU A 14 34.30 2.44 -7.23
CA LEU A 14 33.96 2.47 -8.65
C LEU A 14 32.58 1.86 -8.94
N ALA A 15 32.18 0.81 -8.21
CA ALA A 15 30.84 0.24 -8.34
C ALA A 15 29.75 1.19 -7.81
N VAL A 16 30.02 1.91 -6.72
CA VAL A 16 29.10 2.93 -6.18
C VAL A 16 28.97 4.12 -7.13
N GLU A 17 30.07 4.59 -7.71
CA GLU A 17 30.05 5.68 -8.70
C GLU A 17 29.29 5.29 -9.97
N ARG A 18 29.47 4.07 -10.47
CA ARG A 18 28.67 3.53 -11.60
C ARG A 18 27.18 3.50 -11.30
N ARG A 19 26.79 3.10 -10.08
CA ARG A 19 25.38 3.11 -9.65
C ARG A 19 24.83 4.53 -9.60
N ARG A 20 25.58 5.47 -9.02
CA ARG A 20 25.18 6.90 -8.97
C ARG A 20 25.05 7.49 -10.37
N ALA A 21 25.98 7.19 -11.28
CA ALA A 21 25.91 7.64 -12.67
C ALA A 21 24.69 7.05 -13.40
N ALA A 22 24.44 5.75 -13.27
CA ALA A 22 23.28 5.09 -13.86
C ALA A 22 21.95 5.62 -13.29
N GLU A 23 21.89 5.90 -11.98
CA GLU A 23 20.72 6.53 -11.36
C GLU A 23 20.53 7.97 -11.83
N ALA A 24 21.60 8.75 -12.02
CA ALA A 24 21.51 10.10 -12.56
C ALA A 24 20.99 10.10 -14.01
N GLU A 25 21.45 9.19 -14.87
CA GLU A 25 20.95 9.00 -16.23
C GLU A 25 19.49 8.53 -16.25
N ARG A 26 19.11 7.66 -15.31
CA ARG A 26 17.73 7.21 -15.14
C ARG A 26 16.83 8.34 -14.66
N HIS A 27 17.29 9.12 -13.69
CA HIS A 27 16.59 10.30 -13.16
C HIS A 27 16.36 11.32 -14.28
N ALA A 28 17.39 11.67 -15.05
CA ALA A 28 17.27 12.59 -16.18
C ALA A 28 16.21 12.14 -17.21
N ARG A 29 16.04 10.83 -17.43
CA ARG A 29 15.01 10.27 -18.33
C ARG A 29 13.60 10.31 -17.72
N ILE A 30 13.46 9.93 -16.45
CA ILE A 30 12.15 9.83 -15.78
C ILE A 30 11.51 11.20 -15.57
N PHE A 31 12.33 12.20 -15.21
CA PHE A 31 11.86 13.55 -14.91
C PHE A 31 11.66 14.40 -16.18
N ASN A 32 12.17 13.96 -17.33
CA ASN A 32 11.87 14.61 -18.61
C ASN A 32 10.51 14.13 -19.15
N THR A 33 9.49 14.95 -18.99
CA THR A 33 8.10 14.65 -19.40
C THR A 33 7.98 14.33 -20.89
N ARG A 34 8.75 15.01 -21.75
CA ARG A 34 8.71 14.79 -23.20
C ARG A 34 9.32 13.44 -23.60
N HIS A 35 10.46 13.06 -23.02
CA HIS A 35 11.04 11.73 -23.26
C HIS A 35 10.18 10.60 -22.67
N ARG A 36 9.45 10.86 -21.58
CA ARG A 36 8.51 9.89 -20.98
C ARG A 36 7.29 9.62 -21.87
N VAL A 37 6.79 10.64 -22.57
CA VAL A 37 5.63 10.52 -23.47
C VAL A 37 6.05 10.09 -24.88
N MET A 38 7.19 10.61 -25.38
CA MET A 38 7.70 10.36 -26.74
C MET A 38 9.21 10.12 -26.72
N GLY A 39 9.62 8.96 -26.20
CA GLY A 39 11.02 8.52 -26.21
C GLY A 39 11.36 7.77 -27.49
N LEU A 40 11.81 8.49 -28.52
CA LEU A 40 12.26 7.89 -29.79
C LEU A 40 13.76 8.08 -29.98
N ASP A 41 14.46 7.00 -30.29
CA ASP A 41 15.85 7.06 -30.71
C ASP A 41 15.93 7.13 -32.24
N LEU A 42 16.00 8.36 -32.74
CA LEU A 42 16.00 8.64 -34.18
C LEU A 42 17.24 8.09 -34.89
N LYS A 43 18.36 7.91 -34.18
CA LYS A 43 19.61 7.41 -34.79
C LYS A 43 19.49 5.91 -35.09
N THR A 44 19.03 5.14 -34.10
CA THR A 44 18.83 3.69 -34.28
C THR A 44 17.70 3.40 -35.24
N LEU A 45 16.60 4.16 -35.21
CA LEU A 45 15.52 4.01 -36.20
C LEU A 45 16.00 4.30 -37.63
N LYS A 46 16.83 5.33 -37.84
CA LYS A 46 17.42 5.59 -39.16
C LYS A 46 18.33 4.46 -39.63
N GLN A 47 19.13 3.89 -38.72
CA GLN A 47 19.98 2.75 -39.01
C GLN A 47 19.14 1.52 -39.40
N GLN A 48 18.08 1.20 -38.64
CA GLN A 48 17.17 0.09 -38.94
C GLN A 48 16.47 0.25 -40.29
N VAL A 49 16.07 1.47 -40.64
CA VAL A 49 15.50 1.77 -41.97
C VAL A 49 16.54 1.58 -43.07
N GLY A 50 17.79 1.97 -42.85
CA GLY A 50 18.91 1.72 -43.77
C GLY A 50 19.14 0.23 -43.99
N GLU A 51 19.32 -0.54 -42.90
CA GLU A 51 19.52 -1.99 -42.94
C GLU A 51 18.34 -2.74 -43.59
N ARG A 52 17.12 -2.22 -43.46
CA ARG A 52 15.95 -2.79 -44.14
C ARG A 52 16.00 -2.54 -45.64
N LYS A 53 16.35 -1.32 -46.07
CA LYS A 53 16.50 -1.00 -47.49
C LYS A 53 17.60 -1.81 -48.16
N GLU A 54 18.75 -1.95 -47.49
CA GLU A 54 19.85 -2.78 -48.00
C GLU A 54 19.42 -4.25 -48.16
N ARG A 55 18.64 -4.78 -47.21
CA ARG A 55 18.05 -6.12 -47.34
C ARG A 55 17.11 -6.24 -48.53
N GLU A 56 16.18 -5.29 -48.67
CA GLU A 56 15.23 -5.26 -49.80
C GLU A 56 15.97 -5.13 -51.15
N GLU A 57 17.05 -4.36 -51.22
CA GLU A 57 17.89 -4.24 -52.41
C GLU A 57 18.63 -5.54 -52.74
N MET A 58 19.19 -6.22 -51.73
CA MET A 58 19.85 -7.51 -51.91
C MET A 58 18.88 -8.60 -52.35
N GLU A 59 17.67 -8.63 -51.80
CA GLU A 59 16.59 -9.54 -52.22
C GLU A 59 16.18 -9.25 -53.67
N SER A 60 15.97 -7.98 -54.03
CA SER A 60 15.64 -7.60 -55.41
C SER A 60 16.75 -7.97 -56.40
N GLN A 61 18.03 -7.81 -56.03
CA GLN A 61 19.15 -8.25 -56.87
C GLN A 61 19.18 -9.77 -57.04
N ARG A 62 18.88 -10.52 -55.98
CA ARG A 62 18.80 -11.98 -56.02
C ARG A 62 17.65 -12.46 -56.91
N GLU A 63 16.48 -11.85 -56.81
CA GLU A 63 15.34 -12.14 -57.68
C GLU A 63 15.68 -11.87 -59.15
N ARG A 64 16.28 -10.72 -59.45
CA ARG A 64 16.74 -10.39 -60.82
C ARG A 64 17.75 -11.42 -61.34
N ALA A 65 18.67 -11.89 -60.50
CA ALA A 65 19.64 -12.91 -60.89
C ALA A 65 18.96 -14.26 -61.21
N PHE A 66 17.94 -14.65 -60.44
CA PHE A 66 17.16 -15.86 -60.75
C PHE A 66 16.32 -15.73 -62.01
N ASP A 67 15.72 -14.56 -62.25
CA ASP A 67 14.98 -14.31 -63.49
C ASP A 67 15.88 -14.38 -64.72
N MET A 68 17.08 -13.79 -64.63
CA MET A 68 18.09 -13.90 -65.69
C MET A 68 18.50 -15.36 -65.93
N LEU A 69 18.72 -16.13 -64.86
CA LEU A 69 19.03 -17.56 -64.99
C LEU A 69 17.89 -18.32 -65.68
N ARG A 70 16.63 -18.05 -65.32
CA ARG A 70 15.47 -18.68 -65.96
C ARG A 70 15.45 -18.40 -67.46
N LEU A 71 15.66 -17.14 -67.86
CA LEU A 71 15.73 -16.78 -69.28
C LEU A 71 16.85 -17.52 -70.03
N THR A 72 18.02 -17.69 -69.42
CA THR A 72 19.11 -18.46 -70.05
C THR A 72 18.76 -19.95 -70.18
N GLN A 73 18.09 -20.53 -69.19
CA GLN A 73 17.64 -21.92 -69.24
C GLN A 73 16.58 -22.13 -70.32
N ASP A 74 15.60 -21.22 -70.40
CA ASP A 74 14.56 -21.24 -71.43
C ASP A 74 15.18 -21.16 -72.84
N GLN A 75 16.20 -20.33 -73.03
CA GLN A 75 16.93 -20.24 -74.32
C GLN A 75 17.63 -21.56 -74.68
N VAL A 76 18.30 -22.21 -73.72
CA VAL A 76 18.95 -23.52 -73.96
C VAL A 76 17.92 -24.58 -74.31
N LEU A 77 16.79 -24.62 -73.62
CA LEU A 77 15.72 -25.57 -73.93
C LEU A 77 15.14 -25.36 -75.33
N MET A 78 14.96 -24.10 -75.74
CA MET A 78 14.51 -23.78 -77.10
C MET A 78 15.51 -24.23 -78.17
N GLN A 79 16.82 -24.05 -77.94
CA GLN A 79 17.86 -24.54 -78.86
C GLN A 79 17.85 -26.07 -78.96
N GLN A 80 17.75 -26.77 -77.83
CA GLN A 80 17.66 -28.24 -77.82
C GLN A 80 16.42 -28.75 -78.55
N GLN A 81 15.28 -28.06 -78.41
CA GLN A 81 14.07 -28.42 -79.15
C GLN A 81 14.25 -28.28 -80.66
N GLN A 82 14.88 -27.19 -81.11
CA GLN A 82 15.19 -26.98 -82.52
C GLN A 82 16.11 -28.06 -83.07
N GLU A 83 17.19 -28.41 -82.36
CA GLU A 83 18.10 -29.49 -82.76
C GLU A 83 17.38 -30.84 -82.88
N VAL A 84 16.48 -31.15 -81.94
CA VAL A 84 15.67 -32.38 -81.99
C VAL A 84 14.70 -32.37 -83.19
N GLU A 85 14.12 -31.22 -83.53
CA GLU A 85 13.23 -31.10 -84.69
C GLU A 85 14.00 -31.23 -86.02
N GLU A 86 15.17 -30.62 -86.12
CA GLU A 86 16.04 -30.71 -87.30
C GLU A 86 16.51 -32.16 -87.53
N THR A 87 17.02 -32.83 -86.49
CA THR A 87 17.44 -34.24 -86.58
C THR A 87 16.28 -35.16 -86.97
N ARG A 88 15.07 -34.93 -86.47
CA ARG A 88 13.86 -35.66 -86.90
C ARG A 88 13.55 -35.41 -88.37
N ALA A 89 13.66 -34.17 -88.84
CA ALA A 89 13.41 -33.83 -90.23
C ALA A 89 14.44 -34.48 -91.17
N GLU A 90 15.72 -34.48 -90.78
CA GLU A 90 16.80 -35.15 -91.52
C GLU A 90 16.58 -36.65 -91.61
N LEU A 91 16.31 -37.31 -90.48
CA LEU A 91 15.99 -38.74 -90.44
C LEU A 91 14.81 -39.08 -91.38
N ASN A 92 13.76 -38.26 -91.38
CA ASN A 92 12.62 -38.45 -92.26
C ASN A 92 12.98 -38.29 -93.74
N ARG A 93 13.83 -37.31 -94.09
CA ARG A 93 14.31 -37.14 -95.47
C ARG A 93 15.14 -38.34 -95.92
N GLU A 94 16.06 -38.82 -95.08
CA GLU A 94 16.86 -40.01 -95.35
C GLU A 94 15.99 -41.25 -95.53
N LEU A 95 14.97 -41.41 -94.69
CA LEU A 95 14.03 -42.53 -94.78
C LEU A 95 13.24 -42.50 -96.09
N ILE A 96 12.78 -41.32 -96.51
CA ILE A 96 12.08 -41.14 -97.81
C ILE A 96 13.03 -41.45 -98.97
N GLN A 97 14.27 -40.95 -98.96
CA GLN A 97 15.27 -41.26 -99.98
C GLN A 97 15.59 -42.75 -100.03
N TYR A 98 15.73 -43.39 -98.87
CA TYR A 98 15.96 -44.82 -98.76
C TYR A 98 14.81 -45.62 -99.37
N ARG A 99 13.55 -45.26 -99.07
CA ARG A 99 12.37 -45.87 -99.70
C ARG A 99 12.39 -45.71 -101.22
N ALA A 100 12.68 -44.51 -101.72
CA ALA A 100 12.72 -44.23 -103.15
C ALA A 100 13.84 -44.98 -103.90
N ILE A 101 14.94 -45.33 -103.23
CA ILE A 101 16.08 -46.02 -103.86
C ILE A 101 15.99 -47.54 -103.71
N LYS A 102 15.53 -48.05 -102.55
CA LYS A 102 15.63 -49.46 -102.18
C LYS A 102 14.31 -50.20 -102.05
N GLN A 103 13.18 -49.49 -102.10
CA GLN A 103 11.84 -50.06 -101.97
C GLN A 103 10.97 -49.66 -103.17
N ARG A 104 11.54 -49.70 -104.38
CA ARG A 104 10.77 -49.47 -105.59
C ARG A 104 9.87 -50.68 -105.86
N PRO A 105 8.68 -50.48 -106.41
CA PRO A 105 7.80 -51.57 -106.80
C PRO A 105 8.45 -52.50 -107.84
N GLU A 106 9.36 -51.97 -108.66
CA GLU A 106 10.15 -52.68 -109.67
C GLU A 106 11.22 -53.62 -109.07
N ASP A 107 11.74 -53.30 -107.89
CA ASP A 107 12.76 -54.10 -107.18
C ASP A 107 12.11 -55.20 -106.32
N SER A 108 10.78 -55.31 -106.34
CA SER A 108 10.05 -56.35 -105.63
C SER A 108 10.32 -57.71 -106.26
N ARG A 109 10.41 -58.73 -105.42
CA ARG A 109 10.66 -60.12 -105.84
C ARG A 109 9.57 -60.68 -106.78
N ASP A 110 8.40 -60.05 -106.78
CA ASP A 110 7.20 -60.41 -107.53
C ASP A 110 6.82 -59.32 -108.57
N ALA A 111 7.79 -58.50 -109.00
CA ALA A 111 7.54 -57.40 -109.96
C ALA A 111 7.06 -57.93 -111.32
N ASP A 112 7.65 -59.04 -111.79
CA ASP A 112 7.25 -59.80 -112.97
C ASP A 112 5.80 -60.31 -112.93
N LEU A 113 5.31 -60.72 -111.76
CA LEU A 113 3.94 -61.19 -111.55
C LEU A 113 2.87 -60.08 -111.63
N ASN A 114 3.25 -58.82 -111.36
CA ASN A 114 2.31 -57.71 -111.26
C ASN A 114 2.18 -56.87 -112.54
N THR A 115 3.21 -56.82 -113.38
CA THR A 115 3.18 -56.04 -114.64
C THR A 115 2.57 -56.78 -115.84
N ASP A 116 2.51 -58.13 -115.83
CA ASP A 116 2.11 -58.94 -116.99
C ASP A 116 0.89 -59.86 -116.76
N GLN A 117 -0.13 -59.39 -116.02
CA GLN A 117 -1.33 -60.20 -115.75
C GLN A 117 -2.16 -60.57 -117.00
N GLN A 118 -1.94 -59.92 -118.15
CA GLN A 118 -2.67 -60.22 -119.39
C GLN A 118 -2.08 -61.36 -120.22
N ALA A 119 -0.81 -61.73 -120.01
CA ALA A 119 -0.13 -62.80 -120.77
C ALA A 119 -0.14 -64.17 -120.05
N ALA A 120 -0.36 -64.21 -118.73
CA ALA A 120 -0.31 -65.43 -117.92
C ALA A 120 -1.66 -66.19 -117.82
N LEU A 121 -2.77 -65.64 -118.32
CA LEU A 121 -4.10 -66.27 -118.25
C LEU A 121 -4.32 -67.39 -119.30
N GLY A 122 -3.33 -67.72 -120.12
CA GLY A 122 -3.47 -68.62 -121.28
C GLY A 122 -3.03 -70.07 -121.08
N LEU A 123 -2.38 -70.46 -119.97
CA LEU A 123 -1.85 -71.81 -119.81
C LEU A 123 -2.11 -72.37 -118.42
N SER A 124 -3.32 -72.92 -118.21
CA SER A 124 -3.57 -73.82 -117.08
C SER A 124 -3.51 -75.27 -117.55
N ILE A 125 -2.42 -75.96 -117.23
CA ILE A 125 -2.37 -77.43 -117.23
C ILE A 125 -2.68 -77.85 -115.79
N ARG A 126 -3.92 -78.28 -115.51
CA ARG A 126 -4.28 -78.85 -114.21
C ARG A 126 -3.78 -80.30 -114.15
N ILE A 127 -2.77 -80.56 -113.31
CA ILE A 127 -2.32 -81.91 -112.93
C ILE A 127 -2.79 -82.17 -111.48
N PRO A 128 -3.29 -83.37 -111.12
CA PRO A 128 -3.80 -83.67 -109.78
C PRO A 128 -2.71 -83.69 -108.70
N GLU A 129 -3.03 -83.18 -107.50
CA GLU A 129 -2.10 -83.01 -106.35
C GLU A 129 -1.47 -84.31 -105.83
N ALA A 130 -2.05 -85.47 -106.14
CA ALA A 130 -1.57 -86.77 -105.68
C ALA A 130 -0.31 -87.28 -106.42
N GLU A 131 0.03 -86.71 -107.59
CA GLU A 131 1.15 -87.14 -108.44
C GLU A 131 2.36 -86.19 -108.38
N LEU A 132 2.30 -85.13 -107.56
CA LEU A 132 3.33 -84.11 -107.46
C LEU A 132 4.35 -84.47 -106.36
N GLY A 133 5.49 -85.01 -106.77
CA GLY A 133 6.64 -85.25 -105.89
C GLY A 133 7.48 -83.98 -105.64
N PRO A 134 8.47 -84.03 -104.71
CA PRO A 134 9.30 -82.86 -104.35
C PRO A 134 10.12 -82.27 -105.51
N ALA A 135 10.25 -82.98 -106.64
CA ALA A 135 10.93 -82.52 -107.85
C ALA A 135 10.08 -81.63 -108.76
N SER A 136 8.74 -81.61 -108.63
CA SER A 136 7.85 -80.82 -109.48
C SER A 136 7.88 -79.32 -109.16
N MET A 137 8.35 -78.95 -107.96
CA MET A 137 8.38 -77.57 -107.45
C MET A 137 7.00 -76.86 -107.45
N GLN A 138 5.89 -77.61 -107.48
CA GLN A 138 4.53 -77.04 -107.50
C GLN A 138 3.87 -76.97 -106.12
N VAL A 139 4.37 -77.73 -105.13
CA VAL A 139 3.87 -77.74 -103.76
C VAL A 139 5.05 -77.67 -102.80
N PHE A 140 5.20 -76.57 -102.07
CA PHE A 140 6.24 -76.44 -101.04
C PHE A 140 5.62 -76.52 -99.64
N GLN A 141 6.17 -77.41 -98.79
CA GLN A 141 5.72 -77.54 -97.38
C GLN A 141 5.86 -76.25 -96.55
N GLY A 142 6.66 -75.29 -97.03
CA GLY A 142 6.83 -73.96 -96.43
C GLY A 142 5.80 -72.89 -96.85
N GLU A 143 4.91 -73.19 -97.81
CA GLU A 143 3.86 -72.26 -98.27
C GLU A 143 2.85 -71.94 -97.17
N GLY A 144 2.77 -72.81 -96.16
CA GLY A 144 2.08 -72.49 -94.92
C GLY A 144 0.58 -72.33 -95.10
N ILE A 145 -0.05 -73.33 -95.71
CA ILE A 145 -1.50 -73.45 -95.85
C ILE A 145 -2.19 -73.28 -94.48
N ASP A 146 -1.57 -73.77 -93.40
CA ASP A 146 -2.06 -73.64 -92.02
C ASP A 146 -1.58 -72.38 -91.28
N ASN A 147 -0.79 -71.49 -91.91
CA ASN A 147 -0.25 -70.30 -91.23
C ASN A 147 -1.35 -69.35 -90.75
N ASN A 148 -2.47 -69.28 -91.49
CA ASN A 148 -3.63 -68.49 -91.11
C ASN A 148 -4.32 -69.07 -89.86
N GLU A 149 -4.42 -70.40 -89.76
CA GLU A 149 -4.99 -71.07 -88.59
C GLU A 149 -4.08 -70.93 -87.37
N ARG A 150 -2.75 -71.06 -87.54
CA ARG A 150 -1.76 -70.81 -86.49
C ARG A 150 -1.81 -69.36 -85.97
N LYS A 151 -1.92 -68.38 -86.87
CA LYS A 151 -2.10 -66.96 -86.49
C LYS A 151 -3.39 -66.74 -85.72
N ARG A 152 -4.51 -67.34 -86.16
CA ARG A 152 -5.79 -67.27 -85.44
C ARG A 152 -5.67 -67.87 -84.03
N ALA A 153 -5.04 -69.03 -83.88
CA ALA A 153 -4.81 -69.65 -82.57
C ALA A 153 -3.91 -68.79 -81.65
N GLN A 154 -2.88 -68.15 -82.19
CA GLN A 154 -2.03 -67.23 -81.43
C GLN A 154 -2.78 -65.96 -80.99
N ILE A 155 -3.62 -65.39 -81.86
CA ILE A 155 -4.47 -64.24 -81.54
C ILE A 155 -5.46 -64.62 -80.43
N GLU A 156 -6.10 -65.78 -80.52
CA GLU A 156 -7.01 -66.26 -79.46
C GLU A 156 -6.30 -66.46 -78.12
N GLN A 157 -5.09 -67.03 -78.12
CA GLN A 157 -4.29 -67.17 -76.90
C GLN A 157 -3.91 -65.81 -76.31
N MET A 158 -3.49 -64.87 -77.15
CA MET A 158 -3.16 -63.50 -76.74
C MET A 158 -4.39 -62.78 -76.18
N GLU A 159 -5.55 -62.89 -76.83
CA GLU A 159 -6.80 -62.31 -76.33
C GLU A 159 -7.19 -62.87 -74.97
N ARG A 160 -7.08 -64.18 -74.76
CA ARG A 160 -7.36 -64.82 -73.46
C ARG A 160 -6.40 -64.31 -72.38
N ALA A 161 -5.11 -64.20 -72.68
CA ALA A 161 -4.12 -63.67 -71.74
C ALA A 161 -4.38 -62.20 -71.38
N LEU A 162 -4.69 -61.36 -72.37
CA LEU A 162 -4.99 -59.94 -72.14
C LEU A 162 -6.31 -59.72 -71.38
N ARG A 163 -7.33 -60.56 -71.64
CA ARG A 163 -8.58 -60.54 -70.86
C ARG A 163 -8.31 -60.90 -69.39
N ALA A 164 -7.56 -61.97 -69.15
CA ALA A 164 -7.19 -62.37 -67.78
C ALA A 164 -6.41 -61.26 -67.05
N GLN A 165 -5.43 -60.64 -67.71
CA GLN A 165 -4.65 -59.53 -67.14
C GLN A 165 -5.53 -58.30 -66.82
N ARG A 166 -6.48 -57.96 -67.70
CA ARG A 166 -7.44 -56.87 -67.44
C ARG A 166 -8.32 -57.17 -66.23
N GLU A 167 -8.88 -58.37 -66.15
CA GLU A 167 -9.75 -58.77 -65.04
C GLU A 167 -8.99 -58.74 -63.69
N GLU A 168 -7.74 -59.21 -63.68
CA GLU A 168 -6.88 -59.16 -62.49
C GLU A 168 -6.56 -57.71 -62.10
N SER A 169 -6.20 -56.86 -63.06
CA SER A 169 -5.97 -55.43 -62.83
C SER A 169 -7.22 -54.73 -62.28
N GLU A 170 -8.39 -55.05 -62.81
CA GLU A 170 -9.67 -54.50 -62.32
C GLU A 170 -10.00 -54.97 -60.91
N LYS A 171 -9.79 -56.24 -60.59
CA LYS A 171 -9.97 -56.77 -59.23
C LYS A 171 -9.06 -56.04 -58.25
N LEU A 172 -7.79 -55.91 -58.57
CA LEU A 172 -6.79 -55.25 -57.71
C LEU A 172 -7.10 -53.75 -57.53
N LYS A 173 -7.62 -53.08 -58.56
CA LYS A 173 -8.15 -51.71 -58.44
C LYS A 173 -9.35 -51.64 -57.49
N ARG A 174 -10.33 -52.56 -57.61
CA ARG A 174 -11.49 -52.61 -56.71
C ARG A 174 -11.11 -52.87 -55.25
N GLU A 175 -10.13 -53.75 -55.02
CA GLU A 175 -9.60 -54.01 -53.69
C GLU A 175 -8.88 -52.80 -53.11
N ASN A 176 -8.08 -52.11 -53.92
CA ASN A 176 -7.40 -50.88 -53.50
C ASN A 176 -8.38 -49.76 -53.17
N THR A 177 -9.39 -49.51 -54.02
CA THR A 177 -10.40 -48.48 -53.75
C THR A 177 -11.23 -48.84 -52.51
N HIS A 178 -11.57 -50.12 -52.31
CA HIS A 178 -12.24 -50.57 -51.09
C HIS A 178 -11.37 -50.34 -49.85
N ARG A 179 -10.07 -50.68 -49.92
CA ARG A 179 -9.12 -50.46 -48.83
C ARG A 179 -8.96 -48.97 -48.50
N GLU A 180 -8.89 -48.12 -49.51
CA GLU A 180 -8.85 -46.66 -49.34
C GLU A 180 -10.12 -46.12 -48.69
N LEU A 181 -11.28 -46.59 -49.11
CA LEU A 181 -12.57 -46.21 -48.52
C LEU A 181 -12.66 -46.62 -47.03
N LEU A 182 -12.18 -47.81 -46.68
CA LEU A 182 -12.11 -48.25 -45.28
C LEU A 182 -11.17 -47.37 -44.44
N LYS A 183 -10.00 -47.02 -44.99
CA LYS A 183 -9.05 -46.09 -44.33
C LYS A 183 -9.68 -44.71 -44.13
N ALA A 184 -10.33 -44.17 -45.16
CA ALA A 184 -11.02 -42.88 -45.08
C ALA A 184 -12.12 -42.90 -44.01
N LYS A 185 -12.93 -43.97 -43.96
CA LYS A 185 -13.95 -44.13 -42.92
C LYS A 185 -13.36 -44.20 -41.51
N ALA A 186 -12.24 -44.91 -41.33
CA ALA A 186 -11.55 -45.01 -40.04
C ALA A 186 -11.00 -43.64 -39.58
N LEU A 187 -10.46 -42.84 -40.50
CA LEU A 187 -10.00 -41.48 -40.21
C LEU A 187 -11.15 -40.59 -39.75
N VAL A 188 -12.27 -40.57 -40.48
CA VAL A 188 -13.46 -39.79 -40.11
C VAL A 188 -13.98 -40.19 -38.73
N GLN A 189 -14.00 -41.49 -38.41
CA GLN A 189 -14.40 -41.96 -37.08
C GLN A 189 -13.44 -41.51 -35.98
N ARG A 190 -12.13 -41.48 -36.26
CA ARG A 190 -11.13 -41.00 -35.32
C ARG A 190 -11.29 -39.51 -35.06
N ASP A 191 -11.52 -38.73 -36.12
CA ASP A 191 -11.68 -37.27 -36.02
C ASP A 191 -12.98 -36.94 -35.28
N LEU A 192 -14.08 -37.66 -35.52
CA LEU A 192 -15.32 -37.52 -34.76
C LEU A 192 -15.10 -37.80 -33.26
N ARG A 193 -14.35 -38.86 -32.93
CA ARG A 193 -14.01 -39.18 -31.54
C ARG A 193 -13.14 -38.11 -30.90
N ALA A 194 -12.18 -37.55 -31.65
CA ALA A 194 -11.35 -36.46 -31.15
C ALA A 194 -12.20 -35.24 -30.77
N VAL A 195 -13.11 -34.82 -31.66
CA VAL A 195 -14.04 -33.71 -31.38
C VAL A 195 -14.93 -33.99 -30.15
N GLN A 196 -15.41 -35.22 -29.99
CA GLN A 196 -16.20 -35.61 -28.82
C GLN A 196 -15.37 -35.53 -27.53
N LEU A 197 -14.12 -36.00 -27.55
CA LEU A 197 -13.23 -35.93 -26.39
C LEU A 197 -12.88 -34.49 -26.03
N ASP A 198 -12.59 -33.65 -27.02
CA ASP A 198 -12.29 -32.23 -26.80
C ASP A 198 -13.49 -31.50 -26.17
N ALA A 199 -14.71 -31.79 -26.65
CA ALA A 199 -15.93 -31.22 -26.08
C ALA A 199 -16.12 -31.61 -24.60
N MET A 200 -15.92 -32.89 -24.27
CA MET A 200 -16.00 -33.41 -22.90
C MET A 200 -14.91 -32.79 -22.01
N GLU A 201 -13.68 -32.63 -22.51
CA GLU A 201 -12.60 -32.00 -21.78
C GLU A 201 -12.90 -30.54 -21.45
N GLU A 202 -13.45 -29.78 -22.40
CA GLU A 202 -13.87 -28.40 -22.18
C GLU A 202 -15.05 -28.29 -21.21
N GLU A 203 -15.97 -29.26 -21.17
CA GLU A 203 -16.99 -29.35 -20.12
C GLU A 203 -16.38 -29.59 -18.74
N CYS A 204 -15.44 -30.54 -18.62
CA CYS A 204 -14.75 -30.80 -17.36
C CYS A 204 -13.95 -29.56 -16.88
N LYS A 205 -13.23 -28.88 -17.78
CA LYS A 205 -12.52 -27.64 -17.46
C LYS A 205 -13.48 -26.55 -16.99
N ARG A 206 -14.63 -26.38 -17.65
CA ARG A 206 -15.66 -25.42 -17.23
C ARG A 206 -16.21 -25.75 -15.85
N ALA A 207 -16.55 -27.01 -15.59
CA ALA A 207 -17.02 -27.45 -14.29
C ALA A 207 -15.98 -27.21 -13.18
N ALA A 208 -14.71 -27.53 -13.44
CA ALA A 208 -13.62 -27.28 -12.49
C ALA A 208 -13.43 -25.79 -12.18
N ARG A 209 -13.50 -24.91 -13.19
CA ARG A 209 -13.44 -23.45 -13.00
C ARG A 209 -14.59 -22.93 -12.16
N ILE A 210 -15.81 -23.42 -12.40
CA ILE A 210 -17.00 -23.04 -11.61
C ILE A 210 -16.83 -23.50 -10.16
N ALA A 211 -16.42 -24.75 -9.93
CA ALA A 211 -16.18 -25.26 -8.59
C ALA A 211 -15.11 -24.46 -7.82
N LEU A 212 -14.01 -24.11 -8.49
CA LEU A 212 -12.94 -23.29 -7.92
C LEU A 212 -13.41 -21.87 -7.61
N ASN A 213 -14.19 -21.24 -8.49
CA ASN A 213 -14.79 -19.93 -8.23
C ASN A 213 -15.74 -19.97 -7.02
N ASN A 214 -16.58 -20.99 -6.92
CA ASN A 214 -17.49 -21.17 -5.78
C ASN A 214 -16.70 -21.35 -4.48
N TYR A 215 -15.62 -22.12 -4.50
CA TYR A 215 -14.73 -22.29 -3.36
C TYR A 215 -14.06 -20.96 -2.94
N HIS A 216 -13.53 -20.20 -3.90
CA HIS A 216 -12.95 -18.89 -3.62
C HIS A 216 -13.99 -17.91 -3.05
N HIS A 217 -15.22 -17.95 -3.57
CA HIS A 217 -16.29 -17.10 -3.08
C HIS A 217 -16.70 -17.47 -1.65
N ALA A 218 -16.82 -18.76 -1.34
CA ALA A 218 -17.06 -19.25 0.01
C ALA A 218 -15.93 -18.87 0.98
N GLN A 219 -14.67 -19.00 0.55
CA GLN A 219 -13.51 -18.59 1.35
C GLN A 219 -13.50 -17.07 1.60
N ALA A 220 -13.85 -16.26 0.61
CA ALA A 220 -13.96 -14.81 0.77
C ALA A 220 -15.06 -14.43 1.77
N ALA A 221 -16.22 -15.10 1.70
CA ALA A 221 -17.31 -14.91 2.66
C ALA A 221 -16.89 -15.29 4.09
N GLU A 222 -16.18 -16.41 4.26
CA GLU A 222 -15.66 -16.83 5.57
C GLU A 222 -14.69 -15.79 6.15
N ARG A 223 -13.77 -15.26 5.32
CA ARG A 223 -12.86 -14.17 5.74
C ARG A 223 -13.61 -12.92 6.14
N ALA A 224 -14.59 -12.49 5.35
CA ALA A 224 -15.41 -11.32 5.66
C ALA A 224 -16.18 -11.49 6.97
N GLU A 225 -16.72 -12.70 7.26
CA GLU A 225 -17.34 -12.97 8.55
C GLU A 225 -16.36 -12.90 9.72
N LYS A 226 -15.14 -13.45 9.56
CA LYS A 226 -14.09 -13.37 10.59
C LYS A 226 -13.73 -11.92 10.88
N GLU A 227 -13.49 -11.12 9.85
CA GLU A 227 -13.21 -9.69 10.01
C GLU A 227 -14.37 -8.95 10.68
N ARG A 228 -15.63 -9.28 10.34
CA ARG A 228 -16.79 -8.69 11.02
C ARG A 228 -16.82 -9.05 12.50
N LYS A 229 -16.56 -10.31 12.85
CA LYS A 229 -16.47 -10.77 14.26
C LYS A 229 -15.34 -10.08 15.01
N GLU A 230 -14.18 -9.91 14.38
CA GLU A 230 -13.04 -9.18 14.96
C GLU A 230 -13.36 -7.71 15.16
N ARG A 231 -14.04 -7.04 14.21
CA ARG A 231 -14.49 -5.66 14.39
C ARG A 231 -15.43 -5.50 15.57
N VAL A 232 -16.44 -6.36 15.69
CA VAL A 232 -17.37 -6.34 16.82
C VAL A 232 -16.65 -6.60 18.15
N LYS A 233 -15.65 -7.50 18.17
CA LYS A 233 -14.82 -7.72 19.36
C LYS A 233 -14.02 -6.48 19.73
N LYS A 234 -13.35 -5.86 18.76
CA LYS A 234 -12.58 -4.62 18.96
C LYS A 234 -13.47 -3.49 19.45
N GLU A 235 -14.63 -3.28 18.84
CA GLU A 235 -15.61 -2.30 19.33
C GLU A 235 -16.03 -2.59 20.78
N GLY A 236 -16.19 -3.86 21.15
CA GLY A 236 -16.47 -4.26 22.54
C GLY A 236 -15.30 -3.97 23.50
N GLU A 237 -14.07 -4.25 23.08
CA GLU A 237 -12.85 -3.95 23.83
C GLU A 237 -12.64 -2.44 23.99
N ASP A 238 -12.79 -1.66 22.91
CA ASP A 238 -12.72 -0.21 22.90
C ASP A 238 -13.75 0.40 23.86
N MET A 239 -15.01 -0.10 23.82
CA MET A 239 -16.05 0.35 24.74
C MET A 239 -15.72 -0.02 26.19
N ALA A 240 -15.17 -1.22 26.45
CA ALA A 240 -14.75 -1.62 27.78
C ALA A 240 -13.60 -0.75 28.30
N GLU A 241 -12.65 -0.37 27.44
CA GLU A 241 -11.56 0.57 27.76
C GLU A 241 -12.13 1.95 28.10
N VAL A 242 -13.05 2.47 27.28
CA VAL A 242 -13.72 3.75 27.56
C VAL A 242 -14.45 3.69 28.91
N TRP A 243 -15.20 2.63 29.19
CA TRP A 243 -15.88 2.44 30.47
C TRP A 243 -14.91 2.41 31.64
N HIS A 244 -13.81 1.65 31.52
CA HIS A 244 -12.76 1.59 32.55
C HIS A 244 -12.13 2.97 32.78
N MET A 245 -11.84 3.72 31.72
CA MET A 245 -11.29 5.06 31.82
C MET A 245 -12.26 6.03 32.49
N VAL A 246 -13.52 6.04 32.05
CA VAL A 246 -14.57 6.92 32.61
C VAL A 246 -14.85 6.61 34.07
N THR A 247 -14.80 5.34 34.48
CA THR A 247 -15.02 4.93 35.88
C THR A 247 -13.75 4.97 36.74
N SER A 248 -12.58 5.16 36.12
CA SER A 248 -11.31 5.23 36.82
C SER A 248 -11.29 6.40 37.81
N ASN A 249 -10.68 6.15 38.97
CA ASN A 249 -10.47 7.12 40.05
C ASN A 249 -9.80 8.42 39.60
N ILE A 250 -9.08 8.40 38.47
CA ILE A 250 -8.45 9.59 37.91
C ILE A 250 -9.48 10.54 37.31
N LEU A 251 -10.45 10.04 36.52
CA LEU A 251 -11.46 10.86 35.86
C LEU A 251 -12.68 11.15 36.74
N THR A 252 -13.07 10.23 37.63
CA THR A 252 -14.17 10.44 38.57
C THR A 252 -13.79 11.24 39.81
N GLU A 253 -12.49 11.44 40.02
CA GLU A 253 -11.92 12.12 41.20
C GLU A 253 -12.49 11.60 42.53
N CYS A 254 -12.75 10.29 42.62
CA CYS A 254 -13.37 9.68 43.79
C CYS A 254 -12.60 10.03 45.09
N PRO A 255 -13.25 10.62 46.11
CA PRO A 255 -12.59 11.04 47.34
C PRO A 255 -12.08 9.87 48.19
N GLU A 256 -12.66 8.68 47.99
CA GLU A 256 -12.23 7.43 48.63
C GLU A 256 -10.81 7.02 48.21
N ALA A 257 -10.34 7.41 47.03
CA ALA A 257 -8.99 7.10 46.56
C ALA A 257 -7.88 7.78 47.40
N ALA A 258 -8.22 8.83 48.15
CA ALA A 258 -7.33 9.51 49.09
C ALA A 258 -7.28 8.80 50.45
N GLN A 259 -8.28 7.98 50.77
CA GLN A 259 -8.33 7.21 52.00
C GLN A 259 -7.35 6.04 51.88
N ARG A 260 -6.49 5.88 52.89
CA ARG A 260 -5.65 4.68 52.97
C ARG A 260 -6.53 3.53 53.44
N GLU A 261 -6.72 2.51 52.61
CA GLU A 261 -7.31 1.26 53.07
C GLU A 261 -6.42 0.68 54.16
N VAL A 262 -6.95 0.64 55.39
CA VAL A 262 -6.32 -0.08 56.50
C VAL A 262 -6.60 -1.56 56.28
N GLY A 263 -5.82 -2.16 55.37
CA GLY A 263 -5.96 -3.55 54.91
C GLY A 263 -4.63 -4.30 54.91
N GLY A 264 -3.76 -4.04 55.89
CA GLY A 264 -2.61 -4.87 56.22
C GLY A 264 -2.81 -5.42 57.62
N ALA A 265 -2.95 -6.75 57.73
CA ALA A 265 -3.12 -7.44 59.01
C ALA A 265 -1.98 -7.05 59.99
N GLY A 266 -2.31 -6.34 61.07
CA GLY A 266 -1.46 -6.32 62.28
C GLY A 266 -1.15 -5.00 62.97
N GLU A 267 -1.72 -3.84 62.63
CA GLU A 267 -1.42 -2.59 63.37
C GLU A 267 -2.67 -1.85 63.90
N PRO A 268 -2.63 -1.30 65.12
CA PRO A 268 -3.80 -0.78 65.80
C PRO A 268 -4.22 0.60 65.29
N VAL A 269 -5.50 0.70 64.95
CA VAL A 269 -6.43 1.85 64.96
C VAL A 269 -5.78 3.21 65.27
N GLY A 270 -5.12 3.78 64.28
CA GLY A 270 -4.80 5.20 64.21
C GLY A 270 -5.69 5.83 63.15
N GLY A 271 -6.40 6.92 63.50
CA GLY A 271 -7.45 7.54 62.68
C GLY A 271 -7.09 7.77 61.20
N ALA A 272 -8.12 7.89 60.36
CA ALA A 272 -8.04 7.94 58.90
C ALA A 272 -6.88 8.82 58.39
N ARG A 273 -5.74 8.19 58.09
CA ARG A 273 -4.59 8.86 57.48
C ARG A 273 -4.85 8.96 55.98
N VAL A 274 -4.85 10.18 55.48
CA VAL A 274 -5.06 10.48 54.07
C VAL A 274 -3.71 10.43 53.34
N LEU A 275 -3.69 9.84 52.15
CA LEU A 275 -2.53 9.82 51.28
C LEU A 275 -2.23 11.23 50.76
N THR A 276 -1.02 11.74 51.03
CA THR A 276 -0.65 13.15 50.78
C THR A 276 -0.67 13.52 49.29
N ASP A 277 -0.28 12.58 48.43
CA ASP A 277 -0.27 12.71 46.97
C ASP A 277 -1.68 12.73 46.34
N ARG A 278 -2.69 12.24 47.06
CA ARG A 278 -4.07 12.09 46.55
C ARG A 278 -5.08 12.97 47.28
N TRP A 279 -4.61 13.87 48.15
CA TRP A 279 -5.49 14.78 48.89
C TRP A 279 -6.15 15.80 47.95
N ARG A 280 -7.50 15.80 47.91
CA ARG A 280 -8.31 16.70 47.05
C ARG A 280 -9.20 17.68 47.83
N GLY A 281 -8.88 17.95 49.10
CA GLY A 281 -9.64 18.86 49.96
C GLY A 281 -10.41 18.16 51.10
N MET A 282 -11.10 18.97 51.92
CA MET A 282 -11.94 18.47 53.01
C MET A 282 -13.30 17.98 52.50
N SER A 283 -13.87 16.96 53.15
CA SER A 283 -15.21 16.48 52.78
C SER A 283 -16.28 17.54 53.08
N PRO A 284 -17.42 17.53 52.37
CA PRO A 284 -18.54 18.44 52.66
C PRO A 284 -19.03 18.32 54.11
N GLU A 285 -18.99 17.11 54.67
CA GLU A 285 -19.35 16.86 56.07
C GLU A 285 -18.37 17.53 57.04
N GLN A 286 -17.05 17.41 56.81
CA GLN A 286 -16.03 18.09 57.62
C GLN A 286 -16.17 19.62 57.54
N LEU A 287 -16.40 20.17 56.34
CA LEU A 287 -16.65 21.60 56.16
C LEU A 287 -17.92 22.04 56.91
N SER A 288 -18.98 21.24 56.86
CA SER A 288 -20.22 21.52 57.59
C SER A 288 -20.01 21.55 59.12
N ALA A 289 -19.20 20.64 59.65
CA ALA A 289 -18.86 20.62 61.07
C ALA A 289 -18.07 21.87 61.49
N ILE A 290 -17.11 22.29 60.65
CA ILE A 290 -16.36 23.54 60.87
C ILE A 290 -17.31 24.75 60.88
N TYR A 291 -18.27 24.80 59.96
CA TYR A 291 -19.24 25.90 59.93
C TYR A 291 -20.10 25.94 61.18
N LYS A 292 -20.62 24.80 61.64
CA LYS A 292 -21.37 24.70 62.91
C LYS A 292 -20.52 25.16 64.10
N GLN A 293 -19.28 24.68 64.20
CA GLN A 293 -18.38 25.07 65.29
C GLN A 293 -18.05 26.57 65.26
N ARG A 294 -17.90 27.17 64.07
CA ARG A 294 -17.70 28.63 63.93
C ARG A 294 -18.92 29.42 64.39
N GLU A 295 -20.12 28.93 64.13
CA GLU A 295 -21.36 29.55 64.63
C GLU A 295 -21.46 29.46 66.15
N GLU A 296 -21.18 28.29 66.72
CA GLU A 296 -21.11 28.10 68.17
C GLU A 296 -20.11 29.05 68.82
N GLN A 297 -18.89 29.17 68.27
CA GLN A 297 -17.87 30.10 68.76
C GLN A 297 -18.32 31.57 68.67
N ARG A 298 -19.10 31.94 67.65
CA ARG A 298 -19.65 33.29 67.52
C ARG A 298 -20.63 33.58 68.65
N LEU A 299 -21.57 32.66 68.87
CA LEU A 299 -22.57 32.77 69.95
C LEU A 299 -21.91 32.78 71.33
N GLU A 300 -20.89 31.95 71.56
CA GLU A 300 -20.16 31.93 72.83
C GLU A 300 -19.40 33.25 73.07
N ARG A 301 -18.75 33.80 72.05
CA ARG A 301 -18.12 35.13 72.14
C ARG A 301 -19.12 36.25 72.40
N GLU A 302 -20.31 36.20 71.81
CA GLU A 302 -21.38 37.16 72.09
C GLU A 302 -21.82 37.08 73.55
N ARG A 303 -22.03 35.89 74.10
CA ARG A 303 -22.34 35.68 75.52
C ARG A 303 -21.25 36.21 76.44
N LEU A 304 -19.98 35.95 76.12
CA LEU A 304 -18.86 36.46 76.91
C LEU A 304 -18.80 38.00 76.90
N ARG A 305 -19.07 38.64 75.75
CA ARG A 305 -19.17 40.11 75.67
C ARG A 305 -20.33 40.65 76.51
N GLU A 306 -21.45 39.94 76.59
CA GLU A 306 -22.58 40.33 77.45
C GLU A 306 -22.21 40.24 78.94
N ILE A 307 -21.51 39.16 79.34
CA ILE A 307 -21.01 38.99 80.71
C ILE A 307 -19.99 40.09 81.06
N GLU A 308 -19.07 40.39 80.14
CA GLU A 308 -18.07 41.46 80.32
C GLU A 308 -18.75 42.82 80.48
N LYS A 309 -19.75 43.16 79.65
CA LYS A 309 -20.55 44.38 79.80
C LYS A 309 -21.25 44.46 81.16
N GLN A 310 -21.82 43.35 81.64
CA GLN A 310 -22.46 43.30 82.96
C GLN A 310 -21.43 43.52 84.09
N ARG A 311 -20.25 42.92 83.96
CA ARG A 311 -19.14 43.10 84.90
C ARG A 311 -18.64 44.54 84.91
N ASP A 312 -18.44 45.15 83.75
CA ASP A 312 -18.00 46.54 83.62
C ASP A 312 -19.05 47.49 84.21
N ALA A 313 -20.34 47.26 83.94
CA ALA A 313 -21.41 48.04 84.55
C ALA A 313 -21.43 47.93 86.08
N ALA A 314 -21.18 46.74 86.64
CA ALA A 314 -21.06 46.54 88.09
C ALA A 314 -19.84 47.26 88.66
N TRP A 315 -18.70 47.22 87.97
CA TRP A 315 -17.48 47.96 88.33
C TRP A 315 -17.67 49.47 88.28
N ASP A 316 -18.34 49.99 87.25
CA ASP A 316 -18.67 51.40 87.12
C ASP A 316 -19.60 51.85 88.25
N LEU A 317 -20.61 51.05 88.61
CA LEU A 317 -21.49 51.34 89.75
C LEU A 317 -20.69 51.43 91.06
N GLN A 318 -19.79 50.48 91.30
CA GLN A 318 -18.91 50.49 92.48
C GLN A 318 -17.95 51.68 92.48
N ARG A 319 -17.44 52.08 91.31
CA ARG A 319 -16.61 53.30 91.18
C ARG A 319 -17.43 54.56 91.52
N MET A 320 -18.67 54.63 91.06
CA MET A 320 -19.56 55.75 91.36
C MET A 320 -19.94 55.83 92.84
N THR A 321 -20.13 54.69 93.52
CA THR A 321 -20.38 54.69 94.98
C THR A 321 -19.14 55.18 95.75
N LEU A 322 -17.96 54.67 95.41
CA LEU A 322 -16.70 55.11 96.04
C LEU A 322 -16.42 56.60 95.78
N ALA A 323 -16.70 57.11 94.57
CA ALA A 323 -16.54 58.52 94.25
C ALA A 323 -17.49 59.41 95.08
N ARG A 324 -18.75 58.98 95.27
CA ARG A 324 -19.71 59.69 96.13
C ARG A 324 -19.26 59.70 97.59
N GLU A 325 -18.77 58.56 98.09
CA GLU A 325 -18.23 58.47 99.46
C GLU A 325 -17.02 59.40 99.64
N ALA A 326 -16.10 59.45 98.67
CA ALA A 326 -14.96 60.36 98.68
C ALA A 326 -15.39 61.84 98.64
N GLU A 327 -16.36 62.21 97.80
CA GLU A 327 -16.92 63.58 97.79
C GLU A 327 -17.55 63.96 99.15
N GLU A 328 -18.25 63.02 99.80
CA GLU A 328 -18.81 63.25 101.14
C GLU A 328 -17.71 63.43 102.20
N GLU A 329 -16.63 62.65 102.12
CA GLU A 329 -15.47 62.80 103.00
C GLU A 329 -14.75 64.14 102.77
N GLU A 330 -14.54 64.55 101.53
CA GLU A 330 -13.97 65.87 101.20
C GLU A 330 -14.84 67.02 101.74
N ARG A 331 -16.17 66.92 101.62
CA ARG A 331 -17.10 67.90 102.22
C ARG A 331 -16.94 67.97 103.73
N LYS A 332 -16.89 66.83 104.42
CA LYS A 332 -16.65 66.77 105.87
C LYS A 332 -15.28 67.38 106.25
N ALA A 333 -14.24 67.12 105.46
CA ALA A 333 -12.91 67.67 105.67
C ALA A 333 -12.88 69.21 105.49
N LEU A 334 -13.55 69.72 104.47
CA LEU A 334 -13.71 71.17 104.23
C LEU A 334 -14.47 71.85 105.36
N GLU A 335 -15.53 71.24 105.88
CA GLU A 335 -16.25 71.76 107.05
C GLU A 335 -15.38 71.80 108.31
N LEU A 336 -14.57 70.76 108.55
CA LEU A 336 -13.60 70.73 109.64
C LEU A 336 -12.53 71.81 109.48
N GLN A 337 -12.02 72.02 108.26
CA GLN A 337 -11.06 73.10 107.97
C GLN A 337 -11.68 74.48 108.20
N LYS A 338 -12.94 74.70 107.79
CA LYS A 338 -13.67 75.95 108.08
C LYS A 338 -13.77 76.20 109.58
N LYS A 339 -14.19 75.19 110.37
CA LYS A 339 -14.27 75.29 111.83
C LYS A 339 -12.91 75.61 112.47
N LYS A 340 -11.83 74.97 112.01
CA LYS A 340 -10.47 75.29 112.47
C LYS A 340 -10.06 76.71 112.12
N ARG A 341 -10.40 77.21 110.93
CA ARG A 341 -10.13 78.58 110.50
C ARG A 341 -10.89 79.61 111.34
N GLU A 342 -12.17 79.37 111.60
CA GLU A 342 -12.98 80.20 112.51
C GLU A 342 -12.40 80.25 113.93
N GLN A 343 -11.90 79.12 114.45
CA GLN A 343 -11.22 79.07 115.75
C GLN A 343 -9.92 79.88 115.75
N MET A 344 -9.12 79.76 114.68
CA MET A 344 -7.89 80.55 114.50
C MET A 344 -8.18 82.05 114.39
N ASP A 345 -9.21 82.44 113.66
CA ASP A 345 -9.61 83.85 113.51
C ASP A 345 -10.06 84.44 114.85
N ARG A 346 -10.85 83.70 115.65
CA ARG A 346 -11.22 84.11 117.02
C ARG A 346 -10.00 84.28 117.92
N TYR A 347 -9.02 83.39 117.82
CA TYR A 347 -7.78 83.47 118.60
C TYR A 347 -6.93 84.68 118.17
N ASN A 348 -6.80 84.93 116.87
CA ASN A 348 -6.11 86.12 116.34
C ASN A 348 -6.77 87.42 116.78
N ASP A 349 -8.11 87.49 116.82
CA ASP A 349 -8.84 88.66 117.31
C ASP A 349 -8.57 88.93 118.81
N GLN A 350 -8.49 87.88 119.63
CA GLN A 350 -8.11 87.99 121.03
C GLN A 350 -6.68 88.55 121.16
N LEU A 351 -5.73 87.97 120.44
CA LEU A 351 -4.33 88.40 120.44
C LEU A 351 -4.18 89.85 119.96
N ALA A 352 -4.94 90.27 118.94
CA ALA A 352 -4.94 91.64 118.44
C ALA A 352 -5.49 92.64 119.48
N ARG A 353 -6.50 92.25 120.28
CA ARG A 353 -7.01 93.08 121.38
C ARG A 353 -5.96 93.23 122.49
N GLU A 354 -5.30 92.14 122.87
CA GLU A 354 -4.23 92.14 123.87
C GLU A 354 -3.05 93.03 123.43
N GLN A 355 -2.61 92.92 122.17
CA GLN A 355 -1.55 93.79 121.62
C GLN A 355 -1.95 95.27 121.62
N ARG A 356 -3.19 95.62 121.24
CA ARG A 356 -3.67 97.01 121.31
C ARG A 356 -3.70 97.55 122.74
N GLN A 357 -4.12 96.73 123.71
CA GLN A 357 -4.09 97.11 125.13
C GLN A 357 -2.66 97.32 125.62
N HIS A 358 -1.73 96.45 125.22
CA HIS A 358 -0.32 96.57 125.55
C HIS A 358 0.32 97.83 124.96
N GLN A 359 0.05 98.13 123.68
CA GLN A 359 0.51 99.38 123.04
C GLN A 359 -0.06 100.63 123.73
N GLN A 360 -1.36 100.62 124.09
CA GLN A 360 -1.95 101.73 124.85
C GLN A 360 -1.31 101.92 126.23
N PHE A 361 -0.90 100.84 126.90
CA PHE A 361 -0.18 100.91 128.17
C PHE A 361 1.21 101.52 128.01
N LEU A 362 1.98 101.10 127.00
CA LEU A 362 3.30 101.62 126.68
C LEU A 362 3.26 103.13 126.39
N ASP A 363 2.35 103.57 125.51
CA ASP A 363 2.25 104.96 125.08
C ASP A 363 1.79 105.91 126.20
N LYS A 364 0.90 105.45 127.10
CA LYS A 364 0.33 106.30 128.16
C LYS A 364 1.16 106.33 129.44
N GLN A 365 1.81 105.22 129.83
CA GLN A 365 2.48 105.13 131.13
C GLN A 365 4.02 105.14 131.06
N LEU A 366 4.63 104.65 129.97
CA LEU A 366 6.08 104.54 129.83
C LEU A 366 6.70 105.64 128.96
N TYR A 367 6.00 106.07 127.91
CA TYR A 367 6.50 107.09 126.97
C TYR A 367 6.03 108.53 127.26
N THR A 368 5.87 108.90 128.52
CA THR A 368 5.67 110.30 128.93
C THR A 368 6.73 110.75 129.95
N ASN A 369 7.79 111.39 129.46
CA ASN A 369 8.86 111.94 130.30
C ASN A 369 8.39 113.23 130.99
N ARG A 370 8.15 113.17 132.31
CA ARG A 370 7.98 114.35 133.17
C ARG A 370 9.31 114.69 133.86
N PRO A 371 9.86 115.91 133.71
CA PRO A 371 11.13 116.29 134.34
C PRO A 371 11.06 116.20 135.87
N THR A 372 12.01 115.49 136.47
CA THR A 372 12.09 115.24 137.92
C THR A 372 12.62 116.45 138.68
N ALA A 373 12.16 116.71 139.92
CA ALA A 373 12.51 117.91 140.69
C ALA A 373 14.03 118.16 140.89
N GLN A 374 14.88 117.13 140.80
CA GLN A 374 16.35 117.26 140.80
C GLN A 374 16.91 118.00 139.57
N TYR A 375 16.22 117.99 138.42
CA TYR A 375 16.61 118.68 137.19
C TYR A 375 16.61 120.21 137.36
N PHE A 376 15.64 120.77 138.07
CA PHE A 376 15.58 122.22 138.29
C PHE A 376 16.53 122.70 139.40
N ALA A 377 16.88 121.83 140.36
CA ALA A 377 17.81 122.13 141.45
C ALA A 377 19.29 122.25 141.01
N GLN A 378 19.58 122.06 139.72
CA GLN A 378 20.92 122.22 139.12
C GLN A 378 21.22 123.66 138.68
N PHE A 379 20.21 124.51 138.51
CA PHE A 379 20.37 125.88 138.03
C PHE A 379 20.51 126.87 139.21
N ASN A 380 21.42 127.85 139.09
CA ASN A 380 21.67 128.95 140.05
C ASN A 380 22.26 128.56 141.43
N ARG A 381 23.23 127.62 141.47
CA ARG A 381 23.95 127.22 142.70
C ARG A 381 25.31 127.91 142.95
N SER A 382 25.74 128.86 142.11
CA SER A 382 26.98 129.65 142.32
C SER A 382 26.77 131.14 142.04
N SER A 383 27.38 132.01 142.83
CA SER A 383 27.24 133.48 142.76
C SER A 383 28.19 134.14 141.74
N ARG A 384 28.17 133.72 140.48
CA ARG A 384 28.85 134.44 139.40
C ARG A 384 27.88 134.82 138.30
#